data_AF-X1M8I5-F1
#
_entry.id   AF-X1M8I5-F1
#
_cell.length_a   1.000
_cell.length_b   1.000
_cell.length_c   1.000
_cell.angle_alpha   90.00
_cell.angle_beta   90.00
_cell.angle_gamma   90.00
#
_symmetry.space_group_name_H-M   'P 1'
#
loop_
_entity.id
_entity.type
_entity.pdbx_description
1 polymer ?
#
loop_
_entity_poly.entity_id
_entity_poly.type
_entity_poly.pdbx_seq_one_letter_code
_entity_poly.pdbx_strand_id
1 'polypeptide(L)'
;ALTLLFRSFNLKQYQIIQERVDKLKLKAIKNKVYDESETAEILRVMKRYCGEGVNIEVEFVDEIPTTKAGKRRYIISEVPKLSASR
;
A
#
# COMPACT_ATOMS: atom_id res chain seq x y z
N ALA A 1 5.95 6.73 10.28
CA ALA A 1 5.29 6.78 8.96
C ALA A 1 4.95 5.36 8.51
N LEU A 2 3.80 5.14 7.85
CA LEU A 2 3.31 3.81 7.44
C LEU A 2 4.38 3.00 6.68
N THR A 3 5.17 3.64 5.81
CA THR A 3 6.26 3.02 5.04
C THR A 3 7.39 2.40 5.86
N LEU A 4 7.59 2.82 7.11
CA LEU A 4 8.61 2.22 7.97
C LEU A 4 8.16 0.88 8.57
N LEU A 5 6.85 0.72 8.80
CA LEU A 5 6.26 -0.52 9.32
C LEU A 5 6.35 -1.64 8.29
N PHE A 6 6.25 -1.31 7.00
CA PHE A 6 6.39 -2.30 5.95
C PHE A 6 7.78 -2.93 5.85
N ARG A 7 8.79 -2.41 6.57
CA ARG A 7 10.11 -3.04 6.67
C ARG A 7 10.13 -4.29 7.54
N SER A 8 9.13 -4.49 8.42
CA SER A 8 9.05 -5.67 9.28
C SER A 8 8.33 -6.85 8.64
N PHE A 9 7.65 -6.65 7.50
CA PHE A 9 6.97 -7.72 6.76
C PHE A 9 7.88 -8.32 5.70
N ASN A 10 7.65 -9.59 5.38
CA ASN A 10 8.43 -10.33 4.40
C ASN A 10 7.95 -10.05 2.95
N LEU A 11 7.91 -8.77 2.58
CA LEU A 11 7.55 -8.31 1.25
C LEU A 11 8.80 -7.89 0.47
N LYS A 12 8.94 -8.41 -0.75
CA LYS A 12 10.01 -8.03 -1.69
C LYS A 12 9.79 -6.59 -2.20
N GLN A 13 8.54 -6.26 -2.51
CA GLN A 13 8.13 -4.93 -2.97
C GLN A 13 6.67 -4.69 -2.61
N TYR A 14 6.30 -3.44 -2.43
CA TYR A 14 4.92 -3.06 -2.20
C TYR A 14 4.63 -1.67 -2.78
N GLN A 15 3.34 -1.39 -3.00
CA GLN A 15 2.83 -0.10 -3.41
C GLN A 15 1.42 0.09 -2.84
N ILE A 16 1.19 1.24 -2.21
CA ILE A 16 -0.10 1.63 -1.68
C ILE A 16 -0.72 2.63 -2.66
N ILE A 17 -1.92 2.34 -3.14
CA ILE A 17 -2.67 3.16 -4.08
C ILE A 17 -3.93 3.63 -3.37
N GLN A 18 -4.09 4.93 -3.22
CA GLN A 18 -5.33 5.53 -2.75
C GLN A 18 -6.22 5.82 -3.95
N GLU A 19 -7.17 4.91 -4.21
CA GLU A 19 -8.14 5.02 -5.30
C GLU A 19 -9.23 6.06 -4.95
N ARG A 20 -9.61 6.13 -3.67
CA ARG A 20 -10.60 7.09 -3.13
C ARG A 20 -10.23 7.52 -1.71
N VAL A 21 -10.91 8.53 -1.19
CA VAL A 21 -10.71 9.01 0.19
C VAL A 21 -10.87 7.88 1.22
N ASP A 22 -11.81 6.97 0.96
CA ASP A 22 -12.20 5.83 1.81
C ASP A 22 -11.65 4.48 1.32
N LYS A 23 -10.80 4.45 0.28
CA LYS A 23 -10.36 3.20 -0.34
C LYS A 23 -8.87 3.19 -0.65
N LEU A 24 -8.18 2.21 -0.07
CA LEU A 24 -6.77 1.91 -0.31
C LEU A 24 -6.62 0.51 -0.93
N LYS A 25 -5.69 0.40 -1.87
CA LYS A 25 -5.23 -0.86 -2.45
C LYS A 25 -3.75 -1.03 -2.16
N LEU A 26 -3.40 -2.11 -1.49
CA LEU A 26 -2.01 -2.54 -1.31
C LEU A 26 -1.67 -3.58 -2.38
N LYS A 27 -0.82 -3.22 -3.33
CA LYS A 27 -0.14 -4.19 -4.19
C LYS A 27 1.14 -4.66 -3.51
N ALA A 28 1.36 -5.97 -3.44
CA ALA A 28 2.53 -6.52 -2.78
C ALA A 28 3.12 -7.71 -3.55
N ILE A 29 4.44 -7.85 -3.50
CA ILE A 29 5.18 -9.02 -3.97
C ILE A 29 5.75 -9.72 -2.75
N LYS A 30 5.31 -10.97 -2.51
CA LYS A 30 5.78 -11.80 -1.39
C LYS A 30 7.26 -12.12 -1.55
N ASN A 31 8.00 -12.14 -0.44
CA ASN A 31 9.31 -12.79 -0.41
C ASN A 31 9.13 -14.31 -0.22
N LYS A 32 10.19 -15.10 -0.44
CA LYS A 32 10.18 -16.56 -0.30
C LYS A 32 9.82 -17.07 1.09
N VAL A 33 10.03 -16.23 2.11
CA VAL A 33 9.77 -16.53 3.53
C VAL A 33 8.49 -15.85 4.03
N TYR A 34 7.65 -15.35 3.13
CA TYR A 34 6.37 -14.74 3.49
C TYR A 34 5.42 -15.78 4.09
N ASP A 35 4.82 -15.44 5.22
CA ASP A 35 3.80 -16.24 5.87
C ASP A 35 2.42 -15.60 5.67
N GLU A 36 1.39 -16.40 5.37
CA GLU A 36 0.04 -15.87 5.12
C GLU A 36 -0.55 -15.15 6.34
N SER A 37 -0.11 -15.47 7.56
CA SER A 37 -0.49 -14.74 8.78
C SER A 37 -0.02 -13.29 8.79
N GLU A 38 1.05 -12.95 8.07
CA GLU A 38 1.47 -11.56 7.88
C GLU A 38 0.40 -10.75 7.16
N THR A 39 -0.43 -11.36 6.31
CA THR A 39 -1.54 -10.65 5.64
C THR A 39 -2.49 -10.06 6.67
N ALA A 40 -2.83 -10.82 7.71
CA ALA A 40 -3.71 -10.36 8.78
C ALA A 40 -3.07 -9.24 9.60
N GLU A 41 -1.75 -9.31 9.84
CA GLU A 41 -1.03 -8.25 10.54
C GLU A 41 -0.91 -6.97 9.69
N ILE A 42 -0.60 -7.09 8.41
CA ILE A 42 -0.58 -5.98 7.44
C ILE A 42 -1.93 -5.27 7.45
N LEU A 43 -3.03 -6.02 7.30
CA LEU A 43 -4.38 -5.46 7.32
C LEU A 43 -4.68 -4.74 8.63
N ARG A 44 -4.33 -5.34 9.77
CA ARG A 44 -4.52 -4.76 11.11
C ARG A 44 -3.77 -3.44 11.26
N VAL A 45 -2.50 -3.40 10.87
CA VAL A 45 -1.66 -2.20 10.92
C VAL A 45 -2.21 -1.13 9.98
N MET A 46 -2.55 -1.48 8.74
CA MET A 46 -3.11 -0.52 7.79
C MET A 46 -4.42 0.09 8.32
N LYS A 47 -5.34 -0.72 8.85
CA LYS A 47 -6.59 -0.22 9.48
C LYS A 47 -6.31 0.72 10.65
N ARG A 48 -5.38 0.35 11.53
CA ARG A 48 -4.99 1.19 12.67
C ARG A 48 -4.45 2.56 12.24
N TYR A 49 -3.69 2.63 11.16
CA TYR A 49 -3.06 3.88 10.71
C TYR A 49 -3.94 4.71 9.77
N CYS A 50 -4.82 4.08 8.99
CA CYS A 50 -5.65 4.77 8.01
C CYS A 50 -7.07 5.07 8.52
N GLY A 51 -7.48 4.43 9.62
CA GLY A 51 -8.83 4.55 10.20
C GLY A 51 -9.72 3.36 9.83
N GLU A 52 -10.63 3.00 10.74
CA GLU A 52 -11.51 1.84 10.57
C GLU A 52 -12.53 1.97 9.42
N GLY A 53 -12.84 3.21 9.02
CA GLY A 53 -13.74 3.50 7.90
C GLY A 53 -13.10 3.37 6.52
N VAL A 54 -11.81 3.02 6.42
CA VAL A 54 -11.11 2.87 5.15
C VAL A 54 -11.17 1.42 4.68
N ASN A 55 -11.72 1.20 3.49
CA ASN A 55 -11.68 -0.09 2.83
C ASN A 55 -10.26 -0.36 2.30
N ILE A 56 -9.66 -1.47 2.73
CA ILE A 56 -8.30 -1.86 2.37
C ILE A 56 -8.35 -3.19 1.61
N GLU A 57 -7.95 -3.16 0.35
CA GLU A 57 -7.78 -4.34 -0.49
C GLU A 57 -6.29 -4.70 -0.58
N VAL A 58 -5.96 -5.99 -0.41
CA VAL A 58 -4.59 -6.49 -0.58
C VAL A 58 -4.57 -7.38 -1.82
N GLU A 59 -3.68 -7.04 -2.75
CA GLU A 59 -3.50 -7.75 -4.02
C GLU A 59 -2.04 -8.19 -4.13
N PHE A 60 -1.81 -9.50 -4.20
CA PHE A 60 -0.48 -10.03 -4.46
C PHE A 60 -0.25 -10.15 -5.97
N VAL A 61 0.83 -9.55 -6.45
CA VAL A 61 1.15 -9.43 -7.87
C VAL A 61 2.57 -9.93 -8.17
N ASP A 62 2.84 -10.27 -9.42
CA ASP A 62 4.17 -10.72 -9.85
C ASP A 62 5.13 -9.55 -10.07
N GLU A 63 4.60 -8.37 -10.43
CA GLU A 63 5.39 -7.18 -10.74
C GLU A 63 4.73 -5.88 -10.27
N ILE A 64 5.55 -4.94 -9.80
CA ILE A 64 5.15 -3.56 -9.53
C ILE A 64 6.11 -2.63 -10.29
N PRO A 65 5.64 -1.94 -11.34
CA PRO A 65 6.52 -1.17 -12.22
C PRO A 65 7.18 0.00 -11.50
N THR A 66 8.45 0.24 -11.81
CA THR A 66 9.17 1.44 -11.37
C THR A 66 8.89 2.61 -12.31
N THR A 67 9.22 3.84 -11.89
CA THR A 67 9.18 4.98 -12.82
C THR A 67 10.22 4.82 -13.93
N LYS A 68 10.13 5.65 -14.99
CA LYS A 68 11.12 5.67 -16.09
C LYS A 68 12.57 5.85 -15.62
N ALA A 69 12.78 6.46 -14.44
CA ALA A 69 14.10 6.65 -13.83
C ALA A 69 14.48 5.54 -12.83
N GLY A 70 13.76 4.41 -12.82
CA GLY A 70 13.99 3.29 -11.89
C GLY A 70 13.56 3.56 -10.44
N LYS A 71 13.00 4.73 -10.13
CA LYS A 71 12.57 5.06 -8.76
C LYS A 71 11.29 4.32 -8.38
N ARG A 72 11.21 3.87 -7.13
CA ARG A 72 10.00 3.25 -6.57
C ARG A 72 9.06 4.31 -6.02
N ARG A 73 7.78 4.24 -6.38
CA ARG A 73 6.70 5.00 -5.75
C ARG A 73 5.99 4.09 -4.76
N TYR A 74 6.22 4.32 -3.47
CA TYR A 74 5.59 3.53 -2.40
C TYR A 74 4.13 3.90 -2.19
N ILE A 75 3.76 5.15 -2.44
CA ILE A 75 2.40 5.67 -2.26
C ILE A 75 2.00 6.42 -3.53
N ILE A 76 0.83 6.09 -4.07
CA ILE A 76 0.18 6.79 -5.19
C ILE A 76 -1.19 7.24 -4.69
N SER A 77 -1.54 8.51 -4.93
CA SER A 77 -2.91 9.01 -4.70
C SER A 77 -3.52 9.35 -6.05
N GLU A 78 -4.65 8.71 -6.35
CA GLU A 78 -5.47 8.96 -7.54
C GLU A 78 -6.66 9.87 -7.22
N VAL A 79 -6.80 10.25 -5.95
CA VAL A 79 -7.82 11.19 -5.50
C VAL A 79 -7.55 12.55 -6.14
N PRO A 80 -8.53 13.16 -6.83
CA PRO A 80 -8.39 14.50 -7.34
C PRO A 80 -8.01 15.43 -6.19
N LYS A 81 -6.93 16.18 -6.35
CA LYS A 81 -6.69 17.30 -5.45
C LYS A 81 -7.87 18.24 -5.64
N LEU A 82 -8.66 18.45 -4.59
CA LEU A 82 -9.67 19.50 -4.60
C LEU A 82 -8.90 20.79 -4.91
N SER A 83 -9.00 21.26 -6.15
CA SER A 83 -8.41 22.53 -6.52
C SER A 83 -9.15 23.56 -5.68
N ALA A 84 -8.44 24.19 -4.74
CA ALA A 84 -8.95 25.37 -4.09
C ALA A 84 -9.33 26.35 -5.20
N SER A 85 -10.63 26.51 -5.44
CA SER A 85 -11.18 27.61 -6.20
C SER A 85 -10.68 28.87 -5.51
N ARG A 86 -9.81 29.60 -6.21
CA ARG A 86 -9.35 30.94 -5.82
C ARG A 86 -10.54 31.88 -5.64
#